data_AF-A0A354HI89-F1
#
_entry.id   AF-A0A354HI89-F1
#
_cell.length_a   1.000
_cell.length_b   1.000
_cell.length_c   1.000
_cell.angle_alpha   90.00
_cell.angle_beta   90.00
_cell.angle_gamma   90.00
#
_symmetry.space_group_name_H-M   'P 1'
#
loop_
_entity.id
_entity.type
_entity.pdbx_description
1 polymer ?
#
loop_
_entity_poly.entity_id
_entity_poly.type
_entity_poly.pdbx_seq_one_letter_code
_entity_poly.pdbx_strand_id
1 'polypeptide(L)'
;MPMYLSRQLYAVPMIEGEVKRHIRDSGQIRVSRSLRDIAYKAMQAKEKLTTEMKREPTIEEISDKIECRREDVVIALEAVSEPISLYEPVFSDSGDTVYVMDQIGDSNDDNNWLNEIALKDAISALGEREKKILNLRFLQGKTQVEVADEIGISQAQVSRLEKGALNKIKNEI
;
A
#
# COMPACT_ATOMS: atom_id res chain seq x y z
N MET A 1 -52.33 -12.94 22.11
CA MET A 1 -51.11 -13.78 22.08
C MET A 1 -50.57 -14.17 20.68
N PRO A 2 -51.16 -13.90 19.50
CA PRO A 2 -50.48 -14.18 18.22
C PRO A 2 -49.49 -13.07 17.78
N MET A 3 -49.71 -11.83 18.22
CA MET A 3 -49.00 -10.65 17.70
C MET A 3 -47.54 -10.52 18.18
N TYR A 4 -47.21 -11.06 19.36
CA TYR A 4 -45.86 -11.02 19.93
C TYR A 4 -44.88 -11.99 19.27
N LEU A 5 -45.36 -13.18 18.87
CA LEU A 5 -44.57 -14.16 18.12
C LEU A 5 -44.12 -13.60 16.76
N SER A 6 -44.98 -12.85 16.07
CA SER A 6 -44.63 -12.22 14.77
C SER A 6 -43.52 -11.17 14.90
N ARG A 7 -43.51 -10.41 16.01
CA ARG A 7 -42.48 -9.39 16.27
C ARG A 7 -41.13 -10.00 16.61
N GLN A 8 -41.09 -11.07 17.40
CA GLN A 8 -39.84 -11.79 17.70
C GLN A 8 -39.27 -12.50 16.45
N LEU A 9 -40.13 -13.11 15.63
CA LEU A 9 -39.72 -13.81 14.40
C LEU A 9 -39.09 -12.87 13.37
N TYR A 10 -39.50 -11.59 13.33
CA TYR A 10 -38.94 -10.58 12.42
C TYR A 10 -37.76 -9.81 13.03
N ALA A 11 -37.83 -9.46 14.31
CA ALA A 11 -36.79 -8.67 14.96
C ALA A 11 -35.47 -9.44 15.10
N VAL A 12 -35.51 -10.74 15.40
CA VAL A 12 -34.29 -11.53 15.61
C VAL A 12 -33.43 -11.63 14.34
N PRO A 13 -33.95 -12.03 13.16
CA PRO A 13 -33.16 -12.04 11.93
C PRO A 13 -32.66 -10.65 11.51
N MET A 14 -33.44 -9.60 11.77
CA MET A 14 -33.06 -8.22 11.43
C MET A 14 -31.90 -7.73 12.30
N ILE A 15 -31.97 -7.95 13.62
CA ILE A 15 -30.89 -7.59 14.55
C ILE A 15 -29.64 -8.41 14.26
N GLU A 16 -29.78 -9.72 14.06
CA GLU A 16 -28.65 -10.59 13.73
C GLU A 16 -27.98 -10.17 12.41
N GLY A 17 -28.79 -9.82 11.41
CA GLY A 17 -28.31 -9.31 10.13
C GLY A 17 -27.54 -7.99 10.26
N GLU A 18 -28.08 -7.02 11.01
CA GLU A 18 -27.42 -5.73 11.22
C GLU A 18 -26.14 -5.86 12.07
N VAL A 19 -26.12 -6.73 13.09
CA VAL A 19 -24.91 -7.00 13.88
C VAL A 19 -23.82 -7.64 13.01
N LYS A 20 -24.17 -8.69 12.24
CA LYS A 20 -23.22 -9.34 11.31
C LYS A 20 -22.71 -8.35 10.26
N ARG A 21 -23.57 -7.46 9.77
CA ARG A 21 -23.19 -6.40 8.84
C ARG A 21 -22.23 -5.40 9.48
N HIS A 22 -22.53 -4.92 10.69
CA HIS A 22 -21.68 -3.97 11.41
C HIS A 22 -20.29 -4.56 11.69
N ILE A 23 -20.21 -5.76 12.27
CA ILE A 23 -18.93 -6.42 12.55
C ILE A 23 -18.10 -6.60 11.27
N ARG A 24 -18.74 -6.95 10.15
CA ARG A 24 -18.07 -7.11 8.85
C ARG A 24 -17.57 -5.80 8.25
N ASP A 25 -18.29 -4.71 8.46
CA ASP A 25 -18.00 -3.40 7.86
C ASP A 25 -17.09 -2.52 8.76
N SER A 26 -16.95 -2.84 10.05
CA SER A 26 -16.17 -2.09 11.05
C SER A 26 -14.69 -2.47 11.18
N GLY A 27 -14.14 -3.28 10.26
CA GLY A 27 -12.71 -3.60 10.26
C GLY A 27 -11.83 -2.35 10.12
N GLN A 28 -10.66 -2.35 10.75
CA GLN A 28 -9.69 -1.24 10.68
C GLN A 28 -9.29 -0.89 9.23
N ILE A 29 -9.32 -1.88 8.34
CA ILE A 29 -9.05 -1.73 6.90
C ILE A 29 -10.29 -2.14 6.11
N ARG A 30 -10.69 -1.29 5.16
CA ARG A 30 -11.83 -1.57 4.28
C ARG A 30 -11.41 -2.50 3.13
N VAL A 31 -11.78 -3.77 3.25
CA VAL A 31 -11.53 -4.81 2.24
C VAL A 31 -12.74 -4.95 1.30
N SER A 32 -12.48 -5.19 0.01
CA SER A 32 -13.53 -5.44 -0.99
C SER A 32 -14.34 -6.70 -0.64
N ARG A 33 -15.61 -6.73 -1.03
CA ARG A 33 -16.50 -7.88 -0.76
C ARG A 33 -15.99 -9.16 -1.41
N SER A 34 -15.56 -9.07 -2.67
CA SER A 34 -15.03 -10.21 -3.43
C SER A 34 -13.84 -10.87 -2.73
N LEU A 35 -12.88 -10.07 -2.23
CA LEU A 35 -11.71 -10.61 -1.53
C LEU A 35 -12.10 -11.27 -0.20
N ARG A 36 -13.02 -10.67 0.56
CA ARG A 36 -13.50 -11.26 1.82
C ARG A 36 -14.22 -12.58 1.59
N ASP A 37 -15.02 -12.69 0.53
CA ASP A 37 -15.72 -13.93 0.19
C ASP A 37 -14.74 -15.04 -0.19
N ILE A 38 -13.70 -14.73 -0.95
CA ILE A 38 -12.62 -15.68 -1.29
C ILE A 38 -11.88 -16.11 -0.01
N ALA A 39 -11.51 -15.15 0.84
CA ALA A 39 -10.80 -15.43 2.09
C ALA A 39 -11.61 -16.36 3.01
N TYR A 40 -12.91 -16.10 3.17
CA TYR A 40 -13.78 -16.92 3.99
C TYR A 40 -13.93 -18.35 3.45
N LYS A 41 -14.05 -18.50 2.13
CA LYS A 41 -14.04 -19.83 1.48
C LYS A 41 -12.71 -20.54 1.69
N ALA A 42 -11.59 -19.83 1.53
CA ALA A 42 -10.25 -20.37 1.72
C ALA A 42 -10.02 -20.83 3.17
N MET A 43 -10.46 -20.07 4.16
CA MET A 43 -10.37 -20.45 5.59
C MET A 43 -11.19 -21.72 5.89
N GLN A 44 -12.43 -21.81 5.39
CA GLN A 44 -13.24 -23.02 5.54
C GLN A 44 -12.62 -24.23 4.84
N ALA A 45 -12.05 -24.04 3.65
CA ALA A 45 -11.36 -25.10 2.92
C ALA A 45 -10.11 -25.55 3.69
N LYS A 46 -9.32 -24.61 4.24
CA LYS A 46 -8.17 -24.91 5.11
C LYS A 46 -8.58 -25.78 6.29
N GLU A 47 -9.66 -25.44 7.00
CA GLU A 47 -10.13 -26.19 8.17
C GLU A 47 -10.57 -27.62 7.81
N LYS A 48 -11.33 -27.78 6.71
CA LYS A 48 -11.78 -29.09 6.21
C LYS A 48 -10.60 -29.97 5.80
N LEU A 49 -9.69 -29.43 5.00
CA LEU A 49 -8.51 -30.15 4.53
C LEU A 49 -7.57 -30.51 5.69
N THR A 50 -7.39 -29.62 6.67
CA THR A 50 -6.62 -29.94 7.88
C THR A 50 -7.18 -31.16 8.60
N THR A 51 -8.51 -31.24 8.71
CA THR A 51 -9.21 -32.35 9.33
C THR A 51 -9.07 -33.65 8.53
N GLU A 52 -9.23 -33.59 7.20
CA GLU A 52 -9.15 -34.73 6.29
C GLU A 52 -7.72 -35.29 6.18
N MET A 53 -6.73 -34.41 6.09
CA MET A 53 -5.34 -34.77 5.78
C MET A 53 -4.47 -34.95 7.02
N LYS A 54 -4.95 -34.54 8.20
CA LYS A 54 -4.21 -34.52 9.49
C LYS A 54 -2.88 -33.77 9.42
N ARG A 55 -2.78 -32.79 8.53
CA ARG A 55 -1.66 -31.86 8.38
C ARG A 55 -2.18 -30.53 7.86
N GLU A 56 -1.38 -29.48 7.96
CA GLU A 56 -1.73 -28.24 7.28
C GLU A 56 -1.76 -28.44 5.75
N PRO A 57 -2.81 -27.98 5.07
CA PRO A 57 -2.90 -28.00 3.62
C PRO A 57 -2.06 -26.89 3.00
N THR A 58 -1.57 -27.11 1.78
CA THR A 58 -0.88 -26.08 0.99
C THR A 58 -1.87 -25.08 0.39
N ILE A 59 -1.37 -23.91 -0.04
CA ILE A 59 -2.22 -22.93 -0.74
C ILE A 59 -2.76 -23.51 -2.06
N GLU A 60 -2.01 -24.38 -2.74
CA GLU A 60 -2.47 -25.09 -3.94
C GLU A 60 -3.66 -26.00 -3.64
N GLU A 61 -3.57 -26.79 -2.56
CA GLU A 61 -4.66 -27.68 -2.15
C GLU A 61 -5.93 -26.89 -1.78
N ILE A 62 -5.76 -25.73 -1.14
CA ILE A 62 -6.86 -24.82 -0.83
C ILE A 62 -7.45 -24.22 -2.11
N SER A 63 -6.60 -23.75 -3.04
CA SER A 63 -7.04 -23.13 -4.29
C SER A 63 -7.81 -24.10 -5.18
N ASP A 64 -7.35 -25.35 -5.25
CA ASP A 64 -8.02 -26.43 -5.98
C ASP A 64 -9.39 -26.74 -5.38
N LYS A 65 -9.48 -26.74 -4.04
CA LYS A 65 -10.74 -27.03 -3.33
C LYS A 65 -11.82 -25.96 -3.53
N ILE A 66 -11.42 -24.70 -3.71
CA ILE A 66 -12.35 -23.57 -3.87
C ILE A 66 -12.48 -23.08 -5.31
N GLU A 67 -11.80 -23.75 -6.25
CA GLU A 67 -11.80 -23.44 -7.69
C GLU A 67 -11.43 -21.97 -7.98
N CYS A 68 -10.34 -21.51 -7.36
CA CYS A 68 -9.82 -20.15 -7.52
C CYS A 68 -8.33 -20.18 -7.86
N ARG A 69 -7.79 -19.09 -8.42
CA ARG A 69 -6.35 -19.01 -8.69
C ARG A 69 -5.59 -18.86 -7.38
N ARG A 70 -4.42 -19.51 -7.29
CA ARG A 70 -3.54 -19.46 -6.11
C ARG A 70 -3.27 -18.02 -5.66
N GLU A 71 -3.01 -17.12 -6.60
CA GLU A 71 -2.69 -15.71 -6.32
C GLU A 71 -3.85 -14.98 -5.66
N ASP A 72 -5.07 -15.23 -6.13
CA ASP A 72 -6.29 -14.63 -5.58
C ASP A 72 -6.53 -15.12 -4.14
N VAL A 73 -6.19 -16.38 -3.85
CA VAL A 73 -6.27 -16.94 -2.49
C VAL A 73 -5.28 -16.28 -1.55
N VAL A 74 -4.03 -16.11 -1.98
CA VAL A 74 -2.98 -15.45 -1.18
C VAL A 74 -3.40 -14.02 -0.87
N ILE A 75 -3.75 -13.24 -1.89
CA ILE A 75 -4.15 -11.84 -1.74
C ILE A 75 -5.38 -11.71 -0.83
N ALA A 76 -6.36 -12.61 -0.97
CA ALA A 76 -7.55 -12.60 -0.14
C ALA A 76 -7.25 -12.89 1.34
N LEU A 77 -6.42 -13.89 1.62
CA LEU A 77 -6.03 -14.24 3.00
C LEU A 77 -5.20 -13.13 3.65
N GLU A 78 -4.28 -12.52 2.92
CA GLU A 78 -3.51 -11.36 3.40
C GLU A 78 -4.41 -10.15 3.67
N ALA A 79 -5.37 -9.88 2.77
CA ALA A 79 -6.24 -8.71 2.89
C ALA A 79 -7.14 -8.74 4.13
N VAL A 80 -7.48 -9.93 4.65
CA VAL A 80 -8.31 -10.07 5.87
C VAL A 80 -7.48 -10.29 7.14
N SER A 81 -6.15 -10.32 7.04
CA SER A 81 -5.27 -10.45 8.20
C SER A 81 -5.38 -9.22 9.10
N GLU A 82 -5.44 -9.44 10.42
CA GLU A 82 -5.45 -8.33 11.38
C GLU A 82 -4.06 -7.71 11.45
N PRO A 83 -3.96 -6.37 11.45
CA PRO A 83 -2.68 -5.70 11.57
C PRO A 83 -2.09 -5.93 12.97
N ILE A 84 -0.77 -6.06 13.03
CA ILE A 84 -0.01 -6.20 14.28
C ILE A 84 -0.04 -4.87 15.03
N SER A 85 -0.15 -4.92 16.37
CA SER A 85 -0.11 -3.73 17.20
C SER A 85 1.32 -3.16 17.26
N LEU A 86 1.46 -1.85 17.03
CA LEU A 86 2.73 -1.16 17.21
C LEU A 86 3.25 -1.21 18.65
N TYR A 87 2.34 -1.38 19.62
CA TYR A 87 2.66 -1.47 21.04
C TYR A 87 2.83 -2.92 21.52
N GLU A 88 2.96 -3.88 20.60
CA GLU A 88 3.26 -5.26 20.96
C GLU A 88 4.75 -5.39 21.37
N PRO A 89 5.07 -5.98 22.53
CA PRO A 89 6.45 -6.12 22.98
C PRO A 89 7.15 -7.23 22.19
N VAL A 90 8.32 -6.92 21.62
CA VAL A 90 9.13 -7.86 20.81
C VAL A 90 10.21 -8.54 21.66
N PHE A 91 10.73 -7.85 22.68
CA PHE A 91 11.71 -8.40 23.61
C PHE A 91 11.53 -7.80 25.00
N SER A 92 11.60 -8.65 26.03
CA SER A 92 11.51 -8.26 27.43
C SER A 92 12.54 -9.02 28.27
N ASP A 93 13.75 -8.48 28.39
CA ASP A 93 14.68 -8.95 29.43
C ASP A 93 15.22 -7.75 30.20
N SER A 94 14.93 -7.74 31.50
CA SER A 94 15.51 -6.97 32.61
C SER A 94 15.81 -5.46 32.44
N GLY A 95 15.37 -4.84 31.34
CA GLY A 95 15.49 -3.42 31.01
C GLY A 95 14.24 -2.87 30.32
N ASP A 96 14.39 -1.81 29.51
CA ASP A 96 13.29 -1.21 28.76
C ASP A 96 12.70 -2.21 27.75
N THR A 97 11.37 -2.31 27.73
CA THR A 97 10.65 -3.18 26.79
C THR A 97 10.75 -2.60 25.39
N VAL A 98 11.23 -3.40 24.43
CA VAL A 98 11.29 -3.01 23.02
C VAL A 98 9.96 -3.37 22.38
N TYR A 99 9.30 -2.38 21.78
CA TYR A 99 8.03 -2.54 21.08
C TYR A 99 8.23 -2.67 19.57
N VAL A 100 7.22 -3.17 18.85
CA VAL A 100 7.21 -3.21 17.37
C VAL A 100 7.47 -1.81 16.79
N MET A 101 6.91 -0.76 17.41
CA MET A 101 7.13 0.63 16.99
C MET A 101 8.60 1.05 16.98
N ASP A 102 9.41 0.54 17.92
CA ASP A 102 10.83 0.90 18.05
C ASP A 102 11.68 0.29 16.94
N GLN A 103 11.15 -0.71 16.22
CA GLN A 103 11.82 -1.36 15.08
C GLN A 103 11.42 -0.77 13.73
N ILE A 104 10.37 0.06 13.69
CA ILE A 104 9.95 0.74 12.46
C ILE A 104 10.84 1.96 12.27
N GLY A 105 11.77 1.86 11.33
CA GLY A 105 12.63 2.99 10.95
C GLY A 105 11.79 4.17 10.47
N ASP A 106 12.07 5.37 10.98
CA ASP A 106 11.50 6.60 10.42
C ASP A 106 12.09 6.80 9.02
N SER A 107 11.22 6.94 8.02
CA SER A 107 11.63 7.33 6.66
C SER A 107 12.22 8.74 6.58
N ASN A 108 12.22 9.50 7.69
CA ASN A 108 13.06 10.69 7.88
C ASN A 108 14.49 10.29 8.26
N ASP A 109 15.16 9.57 7.37
CA ASP A 109 16.59 9.29 7.50
C ASP A 109 17.37 10.61 7.29
N ASP A 110 18.46 10.81 8.05
CA ASP A 110 19.40 11.94 7.87
C ASP A 110 19.93 12.01 6.42
N ASN A 111 19.93 10.87 5.73
CA ASN A 111 20.21 10.76 4.30
C ASN A 111 19.27 11.60 3.42
N ASN A 112 18.00 11.81 3.81
CA ASN A 112 17.04 12.60 3.03
C ASN A 112 17.40 14.09 3.05
N TRP A 113 17.84 14.61 4.20
CA TRP A 113 18.33 15.98 4.34
C TRP A 113 19.63 16.21 3.56
N LEU A 114 20.58 15.26 3.64
CA LEU A 114 21.82 15.33 2.87
C LEU A 114 21.58 15.30 1.35
N ASN A 115 20.64 14.45 0.90
CA ASN A 115 20.24 14.39 -0.51
C ASN A 115 19.55 15.68 -0.97
N GLU A 116 18.74 16.32 -0.13
CA GLU A 116 18.10 17.60 -0.44
C GLU A 116 19.13 18.73 -0.58
N ILE A 117 20.14 18.78 0.31
CA ILE A 117 21.26 19.73 0.20
C ILE A 117 22.07 19.47 -1.07
N ALA A 118 22.48 18.23 -1.32
CA ALA A 118 23.28 17.87 -2.50
C ALA A 118 22.53 18.22 -3.80
N LEU A 119 21.23 17.93 -3.86
CA LEU A 119 20.38 18.30 -5.00
C LEU A 119 20.29 19.81 -5.18
N LYS A 120 20.15 20.58 -4.08
CA LYS A 120 20.06 22.04 -4.13
C LYS A 120 21.36 22.68 -4.61
N ASP A 121 22.50 22.16 -4.16
CA ASP A 121 23.82 22.60 -4.61
C ASP A 121 24.03 22.26 -6.09
N ALA A 122 23.68 21.05 -6.50
CA ALA A 122 23.76 20.61 -7.89
C ALA A 122 22.90 21.42 -8.85
N ILE A 123 21.68 21.78 -8.43
CA ILE A 123 20.82 22.69 -9.19
C ILE A 123 21.43 24.10 -9.22
N SER A 124 22.05 24.56 -8.13
CA SER A 124 22.67 25.89 -8.04
C SER A 124 23.85 26.06 -9.00
N ALA A 125 24.60 24.99 -9.26
CA ALA A 125 25.72 24.96 -10.23
C ALA A 125 25.27 25.00 -11.71
N LEU A 126 24.00 24.74 -12.00
CA LEU A 126 23.46 24.82 -13.37
C LEU A 126 23.40 26.28 -13.88
N GLY A 127 23.52 26.43 -15.20
CA GLY A 127 23.31 27.72 -15.84
C GLY A 127 21.85 28.17 -15.76
N GLU A 128 21.60 29.48 -15.78
CA GLU A 128 20.24 30.07 -15.72
C GLU A 128 19.27 29.46 -16.74
N ARG A 129 19.77 29.16 -17.94
CA ARG A 129 18.96 28.57 -19.01
C ARG A 129 18.59 27.10 -18.73
N GLU A 130 19.51 26.33 -18.14
CA GLU A 130 19.26 24.95 -17.70
C GLU A 130 18.26 24.92 -16.54
N LYS A 131 18.44 25.79 -15.53
CA LYS A 131 17.51 25.97 -14.40
C LYS A 131 16.09 26.28 -14.88
N LYS A 132 15.96 27.23 -15.83
CA LYS A 132 14.66 27.60 -16.39
C LYS A 132 14.00 26.43 -17.13
N ILE A 133 14.76 25.66 -17.92
CA ILE A 133 14.25 24.46 -18.59
C ILE A 133 13.75 23.44 -17.57
N LEU A 134 14.55 23.13 -16.54
CA LEU A 134 14.15 22.16 -15.51
C LEU A 134 12.92 22.62 -14.72
N ASN A 135 12.80 23.91 -14.39
CA ASN A 135 11.63 24.46 -13.73
C ASN A 135 10.35 24.25 -14.57
N LEU A 136 10.39 24.60 -15.86
CA LEU A 136 9.24 24.42 -16.74
C LEU A 136 8.88 22.93 -16.94
N ARG A 137 9.89 22.05 -17.06
CA ARG A 137 9.71 20.61 -17.29
C ARG A 137 9.18 19.87 -16.07
N PHE A 138 9.79 20.09 -14.91
CA PHE A 138 9.56 19.25 -13.72
C PHE A 138 8.70 19.93 -12.66
N LEU A 139 8.73 21.27 -12.56
CA LEU A 139 7.91 22.01 -11.60
C LEU A 139 6.57 22.45 -12.18
N GLN A 140 6.54 22.81 -13.47
CA GLN A 140 5.32 23.24 -14.17
C GLN A 140 4.73 22.17 -15.11
N GLY A 141 5.42 21.04 -15.29
CA GLY A 141 4.92 19.90 -16.07
C GLY A 141 4.83 20.10 -17.59
N LYS A 142 5.51 21.10 -18.15
CA LYS A 142 5.45 21.40 -19.60
C LYS A 142 6.20 20.36 -20.44
N THR A 143 5.72 20.12 -21.64
CA THR A 143 6.40 19.30 -22.66
C THR A 143 7.63 20.01 -23.22
N GLN A 144 8.59 19.26 -23.80
CA GLN A 144 9.78 19.87 -24.41
C GLN A 144 9.45 20.80 -25.58
N VAL A 145 8.31 20.58 -26.24
CA VAL A 145 7.82 21.44 -27.33
C VAL A 145 7.32 22.76 -26.76
N GLU A 146 6.48 22.72 -25.72
CA GLU A 146 5.99 23.95 -25.05
C GLU A 146 7.15 24.76 -24.45
N VAL A 147 8.16 24.09 -23.89
CA VAL A 147 9.37 24.74 -23.37
C VAL A 147 10.21 25.36 -24.50
N ALA A 148 10.30 24.69 -25.64
CA ALA A 148 11.00 25.21 -26.82
C ALA A 148 10.34 26.50 -27.33
N ASP A 149 9.01 26.51 -27.40
CA ASP A 149 8.23 27.67 -27.82
C ASP A 149 8.39 28.85 -26.84
N GLU A 150 8.37 28.58 -25.53
CA GLU A 150 8.51 29.62 -24.50
C GLU A 150 9.93 30.21 -24.39
N ILE A 151 10.97 29.39 -24.63
CA ILE A 151 12.38 29.80 -24.54
C ILE A 151 12.92 30.31 -25.89
N GLY A 152 12.20 30.06 -26.99
CA GLY A 152 12.59 30.48 -28.33
C GLY A 152 13.77 29.67 -28.90
N ILE A 153 13.80 28.36 -28.65
CA ILE A 153 14.81 27.43 -29.19
C ILE A 153 14.16 26.16 -29.74
N SER A 154 14.91 25.36 -30.50
CA SER A 154 14.37 24.10 -31.01
C SER A 154 14.14 23.06 -29.88
N GLN A 155 13.15 22.19 -30.05
CA GLN A 155 12.92 21.06 -29.13
C GLN A 155 14.15 20.16 -28.98
N ALA A 156 14.92 19.95 -30.05
CA ALA A 156 16.17 19.20 -29.99
C ALA A 156 17.23 19.89 -29.09
N GLN A 157 17.30 21.22 -29.10
CA GLN A 157 18.17 21.97 -28.19
C GLN A 157 17.68 21.90 -26.73
N VAL A 158 16.36 21.98 -26.49
CA VAL A 158 15.78 21.76 -25.15
C VAL A 158 16.17 20.37 -24.64
N SER A 159 16.00 19.33 -25.45
CA SER A 159 16.34 17.96 -25.07
C SER A 159 17.83 17.80 -24.73
N ARG A 160 18.74 18.43 -25.50
CA ARG A 160 20.18 18.41 -25.22
C ARG A 160 20.52 19.11 -23.91
N LEU A 161 19.95 20.30 -23.67
CA LEU A 161 20.18 21.06 -22.43
C LEU A 161 19.58 20.36 -21.21
N GLU A 162 18.39 19.77 -21.32
CA GLU A 162 17.76 18.99 -20.26
C GLU A 162 18.62 17.77 -19.90
N LYS A 163 19.07 16.98 -20.89
CA LYS A 163 19.96 15.85 -20.63
C LYS A 163 21.30 16.28 -20.03
N GLY A 164 21.88 17.38 -20.51
CA GLY A 164 23.11 17.94 -19.97
C GLY A 164 22.97 18.34 -18.50
N ALA A 165 21.87 19.02 -18.16
CA ALA A 165 21.56 19.43 -16.80
C ALA A 165 21.34 18.22 -15.88
N LEU A 166 20.58 17.21 -16.32
CA LEU A 166 20.36 15.99 -15.56
C LEU A 166 21.66 15.20 -15.31
N ASN A 167 22.56 15.15 -16.30
CA ASN A 167 23.86 14.51 -16.14
C ASN A 167 24.76 15.25 -15.15
N LYS A 168 24.73 16.59 -15.13
CA LYS A 168 25.44 17.39 -14.12
C LYS A 168 24.92 17.10 -12.72
N ILE A 169 23.60 17.12 -12.55
CA ILE A 169 22.96 16.79 -11.26
C ILE A 169 23.38 15.39 -10.79
N LYS A 170 23.33 14.40 -11.69
CA LYS A 170 23.70 13.01 -11.38
C LYS A 170 25.18 12.82 -11.03
N ASN A 171 26.07 13.71 -11.47
CA ASN A 171 27.49 13.62 -11.14
C ASN A 171 27.84 14.30 -9.81
N GLU A 172 26.96 15.16 -9.29
CA GLU A 172 27.15 15.88 -8.03
C GLU A 172 26.42 15.24 -6.84
N ILE A 173 25.50 14.31 -7.10
CA ILE A 173 24.80 13.47 -6.12
C ILE A 173 25.35 12.04 -6.19
#